data_AF-A0A0W1EPZ7-F1
#
_entry.id   AF-A0A0W1EPZ7-F1
#
_cell.length_a   1.000
_cell.length_b   1.000
_cell.length_c   1.000
_cell.angle_alpha   90.00
_cell.angle_beta   90.00
_cell.angle_gamma   90.00
#
_symmetry.space_group_name_H-M   'P 1'
#
loop_
_entity.id
_entity.type
_entity.pdbx_description
1 polymer ?
#
loop_
_entity_poly.entity_id
_entity_poly.type
_entity_poly.pdbx_seq_one_letter_code
_entity_poly.pdbx_strand_id
1 'polypeptide(L)'
;MVWMLPNLTSLAHIYGRINLSRAGGLEGVSLVHDEQLQYGRVLADTKAAMDDLARQGPVMHLPFADYDVSGAAALCFTASTNDLCLQASDLLAGCAMRFARDAADKRRRLDPSLREAFFALLRLTDASRGHGVNLVFTYAALGRMGIPVHRAF
;
A
#
# COMPACT_ATOMS: atom_id res chain seq x y z
N MET A 1 1.03 -2.86 -20.02
CA MET A 1 -0.03 -2.56 -19.04
C MET A 1 0.53 -2.91 -17.67
N VAL A 2 0.65 -1.96 -16.75
CA VAL A 2 1.15 -2.21 -15.39
C VAL A 2 -0.08 -2.39 -14.52
N TRP A 3 -0.35 -3.63 -14.12
CA TRP A 3 -1.39 -3.94 -13.13
C TRP A 3 -0.74 -3.96 -11.75
N MET A 4 -1.25 -3.18 -10.80
CA MET A 4 -0.95 -3.43 -9.39
C MET A 4 -1.83 -4.59 -8.94
N LEU A 5 -1.22 -5.77 -8.84
CA LEU A 5 -1.81 -6.83 -8.05
C LEU A 5 -1.60 -6.46 -6.58
N PRO A 6 -2.60 -6.65 -5.70
CA PRO A 6 -2.30 -6.86 -4.30
C PRO A 6 -1.50 -8.17 -4.24
N ASN A 7 -0.18 -8.06 -4.35
CA ASN A 7 0.69 -9.19 -4.08
C ASN A 7 0.62 -9.47 -2.57
N LEU A 8 0.83 -10.74 -2.21
CA LEU A 8 0.89 -11.21 -0.82
C LEU A 8 1.78 -10.30 0.05
N THR A 9 2.87 -9.78 -0.52
CA THR A 9 3.80 -8.87 0.15
C THR A 9 3.21 -7.48 0.43
N SER A 10 2.26 -6.98 -0.37
CA SER A 10 1.64 -5.67 -0.16
C SER A 10 0.63 -5.68 0.97
N LEU A 11 -0.24 -6.69 1.05
CA LEU A 11 -1.22 -6.77 2.14
C LEU A 11 -0.52 -7.06 3.48
N ALA A 12 0.48 -7.95 3.49
CA ALA A 12 1.32 -8.19 4.67
C ALA A 12 2.02 -6.90 5.15
N HIS A 13 2.54 -6.10 4.22
CA HIS A 13 3.18 -4.83 4.55
C HIS A 13 2.17 -3.79 5.05
N ILE A 14 0.94 -3.77 4.53
CA ILE A 14 -0.15 -2.95 5.07
C ILE A 14 -0.48 -3.36 6.52
N TYR A 15 -0.57 -4.66 6.81
CA TYR A 15 -0.81 -5.15 8.18
C TYR A 15 0.27 -4.65 9.15
N GLY A 16 1.55 -4.85 8.81
CA GLY A 16 2.63 -4.42 9.69
C GLY A 16 2.71 -2.90 9.85
N ARG A 17 2.34 -2.14 8.82
CA ARG A 17 2.25 -0.67 8.88
C ARG A 17 1.12 -0.19 9.78
N ILE A 18 -0.05 -0.83 9.71
CA ILE A 18 -1.17 -0.51 10.59
C ILE A 18 -0.79 -0.82 12.04
N ASN A 19 -0.17 -1.98 12.29
CA ASN A 19 0.29 -2.40 13.61
C ASN A 19 1.28 -1.38 14.19
N LEU A 20 2.28 -0.96 13.40
CA LEU A 20 3.23 0.09 13.80
C LEU A 20 2.54 1.44 14.11
N SER A 21 1.49 1.78 13.36
CA SER A 21 0.79 3.07 13.50
C SER A 21 -0.15 3.16 14.72
N ARG A 22 -0.45 2.03 15.37
CA ARG A 22 -1.50 1.92 16.39
C ARG A 22 -1.05 1.10 17.60
N ALA A 23 -1.22 1.66 18.80
CA ALA A 23 -0.94 0.95 20.04
C ALA A 23 -1.81 -0.32 20.26
N GLY A 24 -3.00 -0.38 19.66
CA GLY A 24 -3.90 -1.55 19.72
C GLY A 24 -3.71 -2.57 18.60
N GLY A 25 -2.64 -2.45 17.80
CA GLY A 25 -2.38 -3.31 16.66
C GLY A 25 -3.51 -3.30 15.62
N LEU A 26 -3.93 -4.49 15.19
CA LEU A 26 -5.01 -4.67 14.22
C LEU A 26 -6.41 -4.75 14.84
N GLU A 27 -6.51 -4.73 16.16
CA GLU A 27 -7.81 -4.84 16.82
C GLU A 27 -8.72 -3.65 16.47
N GLY A 28 -9.96 -3.96 16.10
CA GLY A 28 -10.95 -2.98 15.67
C GLY A 28 -10.64 -2.28 14.33
N VAL A 29 -9.70 -2.80 13.53
CA VAL A 29 -9.40 -2.29 12.18
C VAL A 29 -10.32 -2.96 11.15
N SER A 30 -10.88 -2.16 10.25
CA SER A 30 -11.62 -2.64 9.08
C SER A 30 -10.89 -2.27 7.80
N LEU A 31 -10.51 -3.28 7.02
CA LEU A 31 -9.98 -3.13 5.67
C LEU A 31 -11.15 -3.16 4.70
N VAL A 32 -11.38 -2.04 4.03
CA VAL A 32 -12.45 -1.88 3.05
C VAL A 32 -11.83 -1.91 1.66
N HIS A 33 -12.31 -2.80 0.80
CA HIS A 33 -11.84 -2.94 -0.57
C HIS A 33 -13.01 -2.85 -1.55
N ASP A 34 -12.76 -2.33 -2.76
CA ASP A 34 -13.77 -2.30 -3.83
C ASP A 34 -14.19 -3.73 -4.22
N GLU A 35 -15.43 -3.89 -4.68
CA GLU A 35 -16.01 -5.16 -5.13
C GLU A 35 -15.41 -5.61 -6.46
N GLN A 36 -14.12 -5.92 -6.47
CA GLN A 36 -13.45 -6.58 -7.57
C GLN A 36 -13.35 -8.07 -7.26
N LEU A 37 -14.45 -8.80 -7.52
CA LEU A 37 -14.65 -10.22 -7.21
C LEU A 37 -13.48 -11.14 -7.61
N GLN A 38 -12.77 -10.80 -8.68
CA GLN A 38 -11.59 -11.53 -9.16
C GLN A 38 -10.40 -11.54 -8.18
N TYR A 39 -10.35 -10.60 -7.23
CA TYR A 39 -9.26 -10.47 -6.25
C TYR A 39 -9.70 -10.75 -4.81
N GLY A 40 -11.00 -10.83 -4.55
CA GLY A 40 -11.53 -11.06 -3.19
C GLY A 40 -10.99 -12.32 -2.54
N ARG A 41 -10.84 -13.41 -3.32
CA ARG A 41 -10.26 -14.66 -2.83
C ARG A 41 -8.78 -14.52 -2.47
N VAL A 42 -7.99 -13.83 -3.29
CA VAL A 42 -6.56 -13.59 -3.01
C VAL A 42 -6.38 -12.77 -1.74
N LEU A 43 -7.23 -11.75 -1.53
CA LEU A 43 -7.20 -10.92 -0.32
C LEU A 43 -7.62 -11.71 0.91
N ALA A 44 -8.65 -12.55 0.80
CA ALA A 44 -9.11 -13.42 1.87
C ALA A 44 -8.04 -14.46 2.25
N ASP A 45 -7.46 -15.16 1.27
CA ASP A 45 -6.40 -16.15 1.47
C ASP A 45 -5.15 -15.50 2.09
N THR A 46 -4.79 -14.29 1.63
CA THR A 46 -3.67 -13.53 2.19
C THR A 46 -3.92 -13.11 3.63
N LYS A 47 -5.14 -12.63 3.94
CA LYS A 47 -5.53 -12.29 5.31
C LYS A 47 -5.41 -13.52 6.21
N ALA A 48 -5.93 -14.67 5.80
CA ALA A 48 -5.84 -15.90 6.57
C ALA A 48 -4.38 -16.29 6.86
N ALA A 49 -3.51 -16.20 5.85
CA ALA A 49 -2.08 -16.46 6.02
C ALA A 49 -1.39 -15.48 7.01
N MET A 50 -1.82 -14.21 7.04
CA MET A 50 -1.30 -13.23 7.99
C MET A 50 -1.80 -13.48 9.42
N ASP A 51 -3.07 -13.83 9.59
CA ASP A 51 -3.63 -14.21 10.88
C ASP A 51 -2.94 -15.49 11.42
N ASP A 52 -2.62 -16.45 10.55
CA ASP A 52 -1.83 -17.64 10.88
C ASP A 52 -0.41 -17.29 11.32
N LEU A 53 0.25 -16.37 10.61
CA LEU A 53 1.60 -15.92 10.92
C LEU A 53 1.66 -15.19 12.26
N ALA A 54 0.68 -14.32 12.56
CA ALA A 54 0.57 -13.63 13.84
C ALA A 54 0.46 -14.61 15.03
N ARG A 55 -0.15 -15.78 14.82
CA ARG A 55 -0.23 -16.83 15.86
C ARG A 55 1.08 -17.57 16.12
N GLN A 56 2.06 -17.47 15.22
CA GLN A 56 3.32 -18.21 15.31
C GLN A 56 4.41 -17.47 16.14
N GLY A 57 4.10 -16.29 16.69
CA GLY A 57 5.02 -15.50 17.51
C GLY A 57 5.68 -14.34 16.75
N PRO A 58 6.57 -13.56 17.39
CA PRO A 58 7.03 -12.29 16.85
C PRO A 58 7.82 -12.48 15.55
N VAL A 59 7.31 -11.86 14.50
CA VAL A 59 7.94 -11.79 13.19
C VAL A 59 8.54 -10.39 13.09
N MET A 60 9.86 -10.29 13.07
CA MET A 60 10.70 -9.14 12.69
C MET A 60 10.09 -7.72 12.64
N HIS A 61 10.70 -6.76 13.34
CA HIS A 61 10.45 -5.33 13.10
C HIS A 61 11.27 -4.81 11.92
N LEU A 62 10.63 -4.15 10.96
CA LEU A 62 11.27 -3.45 9.83
C LEU A 62 11.05 -1.93 9.95
N PRO A 63 11.92 -1.08 9.36
CA PRO A 63 11.88 0.39 9.53
C PRO A 63 10.56 1.07 9.16
N PHE A 64 9.68 0.38 8.45
CA PHE A 64 8.38 0.89 8.02
C PHE A 64 7.21 0.01 8.46
N ALA A 65 7.44 -1.12 9.14
CA ALA A 65 6.39 -2.08 9.46
C ALA A 65 6.74 -2.92 10.68
N ASP A 66 5.75 -3.12 11.54
CA ASP A 66 5.84 -3.98 12.71
C ASP A 66 5.07 -5.27 12.48
N TYR A 67 5.77 -6.37 12.25
CA TYR A 67 5.15 -7.68 12.01
C TYR A 67 4.92 -8.49 13.29
N ASP A 68 5.17 -7.93 14.48
CA ASP A 68 4.68 -8.48 15.75
C ASP A 68 3.19 -8.12 15.92
N VAL A 69 2.39 -8.67 15.01
CA VAL A 69 0.99 -8.31 14.84
C VAL A 69 0.16 -8.93 15.94
N SER A 70 -0.64 -8.09 16.62
CA SER A 70 -1.66 -8.53 17.55
C SER A 70 -3.08 -8.17 17.05
N GLY A 71 -4.04 -9.05 17.32
CA GLY A 71 -5.44 -8.90 16.89
C GLY A 71 -5.68 -9.29 15.43
N ALA A 72 -6.91 -9.05 14.96
CA ALA A 72 -7.30 -9.35 13.58
C ALA A 72 -8.10 -8.21 12.98
N ALA A 73 -7.75 -7.79 11.77
CA ALA A 73 -8.53 -6.82 11.01
C ALA A 73 -9.72 -7.49 10.31
N ALA A 74 -10.88 -6.84 10.29
CA ALA A 74 -11.98 -7.23 9.41
C ALA A 74 -11.64 -6.92 7.95
N LEU A 75 -12.14 -7.74 7.02
CA LEU A 75 -12.06 -7.47 5.58
C LEU A 75 -13.47 -7.35 5.03
N CYS A 76 -13.78 -6.20 4.47
CA CYS A 76 -15.09 -5.85 3.93
C CYS A 76 -14.96 -5.47 2.45
N PHE A 77 -15.95 -5.88 1.66
CA PHE A 77 -16.07 -5.47 0.27
C PHE A 77 -17.26 -4.52 0.14
N THR A 78 -17.08 -3.41 -0.54
CA THR A 78 -18.14 -2.43 -0.82
C THR A 78 -17.92 -1.80 -2.18
N ALA A 79 -18.98 -1.43 -2.88
CA ALA A 79 -18.84 -0.65 -4.10
C ALA A 79 -18.23 0.72 -3.79
N SER A 80 -17.24 1.16 -4.58
CA SER A 80 -16.60 2.48 -4.43
C SER A 80 -17.62 3.62 -4.34
N THR A 81 -18.75 3.56 -5.07
CA THR A 81 -19.82 4.59 -5.00
C THR A 81 -20.46 4.76 -3.62
N ASN A 82 -20.32 3.78 -2.73
CA ASN A 82 -20.97 3.74 -1.43
C ASN A 82 -20.03 4.11 -0.26
N ASP A 83 -18.74 4.34 -0.52
CA ASP A 83 -17.76 4.63 0.53
C ASP A 83 -16.81 5.77 0.12
N LEU A 84 -16.84 6.88 0.85
CA LEU A 84 -16.03 8.07 0.57
C LEU A 84 -14.52 7.81 0.75
N CYS A 85 -14.13 6.96 1.69
CA CYS A 85 -12.72 6.63 1.93
C CYS A 85 -12.18 5.76 0.80
N LEU A 86 -13.01 4.86 0.27
CA LEU A 86 -12.68 4.06 -0.89
C LEU A 86 -12.51 4.93 -2.14
N GLN A 87 -13.43 5.87 -2.40
CA GLN A 87 -13.30 6.83 -3.51
C GLN A 87 -12.03 7.69 -3.40
N ALA A 88 -11.74 8.19 -2.19
CA ALA A 88 -10.51 8.93 -1.93
C ALA A 88 -9.28 8.06 -2.22
N SER A 89 -9.29 6.80 -1.76
CA SER A 89 -8.20 5.85 -1.99
C SER A 89 -8.00 5.57 -3.48
N ASP A 90 -9.07 5.38 -4.24
CA ASP A 90 -9.03 5.16 -5.70
C ASP A 90 -8.44 6.37 -6.44
N LEU A 91 -8.79 7.59 -6.03
CA LEU A 91 -8.21 8.81 -6.59
C LEU A 91 -6.70 8.91 -6.32
N LEU A 92 -6.26 8.62 -5.10
CA LEU A 92 -4.83 8.64 -4.74
C LEU A 92 -4.05 7.55 -5.48
N ALA A 93 -4.60 6.33 -5.54
CA ALA A 93 -4.01 5.21 -6.28
C ALA A 93 -3.94 5.50 -7.78
N GLY A 94 -5.02 6.04 -8.36
CA GLY A 94 -5.09 6.46 -9.75
C GLY A 94 -4.07 7.56 -10.09
N CYS A 95 -3.91 8.55 -9.21
CA CYS A 95 -2.88 9.59 -9.32
C CYS A 95 -1.47 8.98 -9.35
N ALA A 96 -1.14 8.12 -8.37
CA ALA A 96 0.16 7.46 -8.29
C ALA A 96 0.44 6.59 -9.54
N MET A 97 -0.56 5.84 -10.00
CA MET A 97 -0.43 4.98 -11.18
C MET A 97 -0.27 5.77 -12.48
N ARG A 98 -1.04 6.85 -12.65
CA ARG A 98 -0.92 7.72 -13.82
C ARG A 98 0.47 8.36 -13.85
N PHE A 99 0.94 8.86 -12.71
CA PHE A 99 2.30 9.39 -12.58
C PHE A 99 3.34 8.32 -12.95
N ALA A 100 3.30 7.15 -12.32
CA ALA A 100 4.29 6.11 -12.53
C ALA A 100 4.34 5.65 -14.00
N ARG A 101 3.18 5.51 -14.64
CA ARG A 101 3.09 5.16 -16.06
C ARG A 101 3.69 6.23 -16.96
N ASP A 102 3.31 7.48 -16.75
CA ASP A 102 3.74 8.59 -17.63
C ASP A 102 5.22 8.93 -17.40
N ALA A 103 5.73 8.78 -16.17
CA ALA A 103 7.14 8.95 -15.84
C ALA A 103 8.03 7.77 -16.29
N ALA A 104 7.48 6.55 -16.42
CA ALA A 104 8.22 5.39 -16.93
C ALA A 104 8.30 5.36 -18.47
N ASP A 105 7.33 5.95 -19.17
CA ASP A 105 7.29 6.00 -20.64
C ASP A 105 7.94 7.28 -21.18
N LYS A 106 9.14 7.15 -21.74
CA LYS A 106 9.93 8.27 -22.31
C LYS A 106 9.20 9.05 -23.41
N ARG A 107 8.15 8.49 -24.01
CA ARG A 107 7.37 9.14 -25.07
C ARG A 107 6.24 10.02 -24.54
N ARG A 108 5.93 9.94 -23.25
CA ARG A 108 4.85 10.71 -22.63
C ARG A 108 5.41 11.96 -21.98
N ARG A 109 4.73 13.08 -22.21
CA ARG A 109 4.98 14.31 -21.46
C ARG A 109 4.32 14.19 -20.10
N LEU A 110 5.12 14.28 -19.04
CA LEU A 110 4.61 14.30 -17.67
C LEU A 110 3.93 15.64 -17.39
N ASP A 111 2.70 15.57 -16.92
CA ASP A 111 1.95 16.73 -16.45
C ASP A 111 2.59 17.28 -15.15
N PRO A 112 3.01 18.56 -15.10
CA PRO A 112 3.61 19.15 -13.90
C PRO A 112 2.72 19.03 -12.66
N SER A 113 1.40 19.22 -12.80
CA SER A 113 0.46 19.15 -11.68
C SER A 113 0.35 17.73 -11.14
N LEU A 114 0.39 16.72 -12.03
CA LEU A 114 0.40 15.31 -11.63
C LEU A 114 1.70 14.95 -10.89
N ARG A 115 2.84 15.47 -11.35
CA ARG A 115 4.13 15.32 -10.65
C ARG A 115 4.05 15.93 -9.26
N GLU A 116 3.60 17.18 -9.14
CA GLU A 116 3.50 17.86 -7.86
C GLU A 116 2.59 17.14 -6.88
N ALA A 117 1.41 16.70 -7.33
CA ALA A 117 0.47 15.93 -6.52
C ALA A 117 1.09 14.61 -6.02
N PHE A 118 1.77 13.87 -6.89
CA PHE A 118 2.44 12.62 -6.51
C PHE A 118 3.57 12.85 -5.49
N PHE A 119 4.43 13.86 -5.71
CA PHE A 119 5.50 14.17 -4.77
C PHE A 119 4.97 14.76 -3.46
N ALA A 120 3.83 15.45 -3.46
CA ALA A 120 3.14 15.86 -2.24
C ALA A 120 2.69 14.64 -1.44
N LEU A 121 2.07 13.65 -2.09
CA LEU A 121 1.74 12.35 -1.51
C LEU A 121 2.96 11.65 -0.91
N LEU A 122 4.08 11.60 -1.63
CA LEU A 122 5.31 11.00 -1.12
C LEU A 122 5.88 11.72 0.11
N ARG A 123 5.78 13.06 0.17
CA ARG A 123 6.23 13.85 1.32
C ARG A 123 5.44 13.59 2.60
N LEU A 124 4.24 13.00 2.50
CA LEU A 124 3.45 12.56 3.66
C LEU A 124 3.94 11.24 4.27
N THR A 125 4.98 10.63 3.69
CA THR A 125 5.59 9.41 4.22
C THR A 125 6.26 9.70 5.56
N ASP A 126 5.90 8.90 6.57
CA ASP A 126 6.50 8.95 7.91
C ASP A 126 6.72 7.51 8.37
N ALA A 127 7.98 7.09 8.34
CA ALA A 127 8.40 5.74 8.70
C ALA A 127 8.03 5.38 10.14
N SER A 128 8.19 6.34 11.06
CA SER A 128 7.94 6.16 12.49
C SER A 128 6.47 5.90 12.82
N ARG A 129 5.57 6.28 11.89
CA ARG A 129 4.12 6.11 12.01
C ARG A 129 3.55 5.09 11.04
N GLY A 130 4.41 4.41 10.27
CA GLY A 130 3.95 3.49 9.23
C GLY A 130 3.15 4.17 8.10
N HIS A 131 3.29 5.49 7.89
CA HIS A 131 2.58 6.25 6.85
C HIS A 131 3.41 6.39 5.56
N GLY A 132 2.74 6.54 4.40
CA GLY A 132 3.39 6.70 3.09
C GLY A 132 2.94 5.73 2.01
N VAL A 133 3.62 5.76 0.87
CA VAL A 133 3.29 4.96 -0.32
C VAL A 133 4.30 3.82 -0.49
N ASN A 134 3.83 2.58 -0.56
CA ASN A 134 4.70 1.44 -0.88
C ASN A 134 4.86 1.32 -2.39
N LEU A 135 6.02 1.72 -2.92
CA LEU A 135 6.31 1.68 -4.35
C LEU A 135 7.03 0.38 -4.72
N VAL A 136 6.28 -0.60 -5.22
CA VAL A 136 6.83 -1.88 -5.67
C VAL A 136 7.34 -1.75 -7.12
N PHE A 137 8.53 -1.18 -7.26
CA PHE A 137 9.20 -0.97 -8.55
C PHE A 137 10.69 -1.33 -8.48
N THR A 138 11.30 -1.59 -9.64
CA THR A 138 12.76 -1.75 -9.72
C THR A 138 13.47 -0.42 -9.44
N TYR A 139 14.67 -0.47 -8.86
CA TYR A 139 15.48 0.74 -8.64
C TYR A 139 15.73 1.55 -9.93
N ALA A 140 15.89 0.86 -11.05
CA ALA A 140 16.02 1.51 -12.36
C ALA A 140 14.75 2.28 -12.76
N ALA A 141 13.56 1.75 -12.45
CA ALA A 141 12.30 2.45 -12.71
C ALA A 141 12.12 3.65 -11.76
N LEU A 142 12.41 3.49 -10.46
CA LEU A 142 12.36 4.58 -9.49
C LEU A 142 13.31 5.74 -9.87
N GLY A 143 14.53 5.40 -10.29
CA GLY A 143 15.51 6.38 -10.77
C GLY A 143 15.00 7.16 -12.00
N ARG A 144 14.34 6.49 -12.96
CA ARG A 144 13.71 7.18 -14.10
C ARG A 144 12.57 8.12 -13.70
N MET A 145 11.83 7.78 -12.65
CA MET A 145 10.76 8.61 -12.12
C MET A 145 11.28 9.79 -11.28
N GLY A 146 12.57 9.82 -10.96
CA GLY A 146 13.18 10.80 -10.06
C GLY A 146 12.76 10.60 -8.59
N ILE A 147 12.39 9.37 -8.22
CA ILE A 147 12.03 9.01 -6.86
C ILE A 147 13.32 8.66 -6.10
N PRO A 148 13.56 9.26 -4.92
CA PRO A 148 14.73 8.93 -4.12
C PRO A 148 14.76 7.44 -3.78
N VAL A 149 15.91 6.81 -4.00
CA VAL A 149 16.10 5.40 -3.67
C VAL A 149 17.05 5.32 -2.49
N HIS A 150 16.52 5.03 -1.31
CA HIS A 150 17.37 4.66 -0.17
C HIS A 150 17.88 3.23 -0.42
N ARG A 151 19.16 3.11 -0.74
CA ARG A 151 19.85 1.81 -0.74
C ARG A 151 20.06 1.45 0.73
N ALA A 152 19.15 0.64 1.28
CA ALA A 152 19.48 -0.11 2.48
C ALA A 152 20.56 -1.12 2.07
N PHE A 153 21.72 -1.06 2.72
CA PHE A 153 22.82 -2.00 2.53
C PHE A 153 22.46 -3.38 3.07
#